data_AF-A0A2W5THC2-F1
#
_entry.id   AF-A0A2W5THC2-F1
#
_cell.length_a   1.000
_cell.length_b   1.000
_cell.length_c   1.000
_cell.angle_alpha   90.00
_cell.angle_beta   90.00
_cell.angle_gamma   90.00
#
_symmetry.space_group_name_H-M   'P 1'
#
loop_
_entity.id
_entity.type
_entity.pdbx_description
1 polymer ?
#
loop_
_entity_poly.entity_id
_entity_poly.type
_entity_poly.pdbx_seq_one_letter_code
_entity_poly.pdbx_strand_id
1 'polypeptide(L)'
;MKSSSLALLLLLSACPPVLPDVDAGVTTPLVFKHAHNDYEHGRPLLDALAQGFESVEADIWLDGADIGVSHGGAPYVGSLSSLYLDPLAQRIADNNGSVHGDGKPFFLWVDLKQGSAELQNVLAAQLSACEWLTEFDDDGVVKPGAVTVFLTGDDAAKKALVSRAAPRRFARDSNDYKTTDGAADGRWRAYAVNYWAFMQWDGNGKLPITQQRQLENLVNGAHANGRVIRIFSNPDTPGYWRAAKAAGVDFVNTDQLEQLAQTFAE
;
A
#
# COMPACT_ATOMS: atom_id res chain seq x y z
N MET A 1 12.14 -71.23 -48.98
CA MET A 1 12.25 -69.75 -48.96
C MET A 1 11.68 -69.26 -47.63
N LYS A 2 12.53 -69.02 -46.64
CA LYS A 2 12.16 -68.57 -45.29
C LYS A 2 12.39 -67.06 -45.23
N SER A 3 11.32 -66.29 -44.98
CA SER A 3 11.40 -64.85 -44.72
C SER A 3 11.20 -64.64 -43.22
N SER A 4 12.30 -64.37 -42.51
CA SER A 4 12.27 -63.88 -41.13
C SER A 4 12.29 -62.36 -41.18
N SER A 5 11.18 -61.72 -40.78
CA SER A 5 11.14 -60.26 -40.60
C SER A 5 11.76 -59.92 -39.24
N LEU A 6 12.87 -59.18 -39.29
CA LEU A 6 13.61 -58.67 -38.14
C LEU A 6 12.88 -57.42 -37.62
N ALA A 7 12.32 -57.48 -36.41
CA ALA A 7 11.73 -56.33 -35.75
C ALA A 7 12.86 -55.44 -35.18
N LEU A 8 13.01 -54.24 -35.75
CA LEU A 8 13.94 -53.21 -35.28
C LEU A 8 13.34 -52.51 -34.06
N LEU A 9 13.84 -52.82 -32.87
CA LEU A 9 13.49 -52.11 -31.62
C LEU A 9 14.17 -50.73 -31.64
N LEU A 10 13.41 -49.68 -31.93
CA LEU A 10 13.85 -48.29 -31.73
C LEU A 10 13.81 -47.95 -30.23
N LEU A 11 14.98 -47.88 -29.61
CA LEU A 11 15.16 -47.30 -28.28
C LEU A 11 14.97 -45.78 -28.38
N LEU A 12 13.76 -45.30 -28.12
CA LEU A 12 13.48 -43.89 -27.85
C LEU A 12 14.17 -43.52 -26.53
N SER A 13 15.31 -42.84 -26.62
CA SER A 13 15.86 -42.10 -25.47
C SER A 13 14.86 -41.00 -25.12
N ALA A 14 14.12 -41.18 -24.03
CA ALA A 14 13.30 -40.14 -23.45
C ALA A 14 14.24 -39.02 -22.97
N CYS A 15 14.28 -37.92 -23.71
CA CYS A 15 14.81 -36.67 -23.20
C CYS A 15 13.94 -36.30 -21.99
N PRO A 16 14.52 -36.04 -20.80
CA PRO A 16 13.72 -35.59 -19.67
C PRO A 16 12.98 -34.30 -20.08
N PRO A 17 11.74 -34.09 -19.59
CA PRO A 17 11.02 -32.86 -19.88
C PRO A 17 11.88 -31.68 -19.43
N VAL A 18 12.33 -30.89 -20.40
CA VAL A 18 12.87 -29.55 -20.12
C VAL A 18 11.70 -28.80 -19.51
N LEU A 19 11.81 -28.52 -18.21
CA LEU A 19 10.87 -27.64 -17.53
C LEU A 19 10.86 -26.31 -18.29
N PRO A 20 9.69 -25.73 -18.60
CA PRO A 20 9.65 -24.39 -19.16
C PRO A 20 10.42 -23.47 -18.20
N ASP A 21 11.35 -22.69 -18.75
CA ASP A 21 11.89 -21.53 -18.06
C ASP A 21 10.68 -20.77 -17.52
N VAL A 22 10.56 -20.73 -16.19
CA VAL A 22 9.66 -19.80 -15.53
C VAL A 22 10.30 -18.44 -15.74
N ASP A 23 10.00 -17.86 -16.90
CA ASP A 23 10.13 -16.43 -17.09
C ASP A 23 9.26 -15.83 -15.99
N ALA A 24 9.90 -15.43 -14.90
CA ALA A 24 9.27 -14.79 -13.76
C ALA A 24 8.73 -13.49 -14.30
N GLY A 25 7.51 -13.57 -14.82
CA GLY A 25 6.82 -12.47 -15.47
C GLY A 25 6.97 -11.27 -14.57
N VAL A 26 7.69 -10.26 -15.07
CA VAL A 26 7.83 -8.98 -14.40
C VAL A 26 6.42 -8.41 -14.33
N THR A 27 5.70 -8.73 -13.26
CA THR A 27 4.51 -8.00 -12.89
C THR A 27 4.99 -6.60 -12.63
N THR A 28 4.70 -5.67 -13.54
CA THR A 28 5.01 -4.26 -13.36
C THR A 28 4.58 -3.87 -11.94
N PRO A 29 5.50 -3.35 -11.10
CA PRO A 29 5.16 -2.95 -9.75
C PRO A 29 3.97 -1.99 -9.77
N LEU A 30 3.00 -2.20 -8.89
CA LEU A 30 1.84 -1.32 -8.76
C LEU A 30 2.29 -0.06 -8.02
N VAL A 31 2.57 1.00 -8.76
CA VAL A 31 3.00 2.30 -8.21
C VAL A 31 1.80 3.25 -8.17
N PHE A 32 1.51 3.76 -6.98
CA PHE A 32 0.41 4.67 -6.68
C PHE A 32 0.94 6.03 -6.24
N LYS A 33 0.23 7.10 -6.62
CA LYS A 33 0.46 8.42 -6.04
C LYS A 33 -0.18 8.47 -4.66
N HIS A 34 0.60 8.87 -3.66
CA HIS A 34 0.13 8.96 -2.28
C HIS A 34 0.19 10.39 -1.77
N ALA A 35 -0.98 10.93 -1.42
CA ALA A 35 -1.12 12.24 -0.82
C ALA A 35 -0.82 12.12 0.68
N HIS A 36 0.40 12.50 1.03
CA HIS A 36 0.85 12.59 2.42
C HIS A 36 0.15 13.76 3.08
N ASN A 37 -0.20 13.62 4.36
CA ASN A 37 -0.90 14.66 5.12
C ASN A 37 -2.08 15.28 4.35
N ASP A 38 -2.89 14.47 3.65
CA ASP A 38 -3.89 14.96 2.71
C ASP A 38 -4.89 15.97 3.33
N TYR A 39 -5.15 15.83 4.63
CA TYR A 39 -5.99 16.72 5.43
C TYR A 39 -5.44 18.15 5.58
N GLU A 40 -4.18 18.40 5.22
CA GLU A 40 -3.57 19.75 5.19
C GLU A 40 -3.86 20.50 3.88
N HIS A 41 -4.42 19.83 2.87
CA HIS A 41 -4.85 20.48 1.63
C HIS A 41 -6.16 21.24 1.79
N GLY A 42 -6.41 22.18 0.87
CA GLY A 42 -7.58 23.07 0.93
C GLY A 42 -8.92 22.33 0.86
N ARG A 43 -8.98 21.21 0.12
CA ARG A 43 -10.11 20.28 0.09
C ARG A 43 -9.61 18.86 0.30
N PRO A 44 -9.52 18.39 1.57
CA PRO A 44 -9.11 17.03 1.88
C PRO A 44 -9.87 16.00 1.05
N LEU A 45 -9.17 14.94 0.64
CA LEU A 45 -9.56 13.90 -0.31
C LEU A 45 -9.82 14.41 -1.74
N LEU A 46 -10.57 15.50 -1.91
CA LEU A 46 -11.05 15.96 -3.20
C LEU A 46 -9.93 16.51 -4.09
N ASP A 47 -8.94 17.20 -3.53
CA ASP A 47 -7.80 17.72 -4.28
C ASP A 47 -6.92 16.57 -4.81
N ALA A 48 -6.65 15.55 -3.98
CA ALA A 48 -5.94 14.34 -4.39
C ALA A 48 -6.70 13.57 -5.48
N LEU A 49 -8.01 13.37 -5.31
CA LEU A 49 -8.86 12.71 -6.31
C LEU A 49 -8.91 13.47 -7.63
N ALA A 50 -8.95 14.81 -7.60
CA ALA A 50 -8.94 15.63 -8.81
C ALA A 50 -7.63 15.48 -9.61
N GLN A 51 -6.53 15.16 -8.93
CA GLN A 51 -5.22 14.85 -9.53
C GLN A 51 -5.05 13.34 -9.82
N GLY A 52 -6.11 12.54 -9.64
CA GLY A 52 -6.14 11.12 -9.89
C GLY A 52 -5.24 10.31 -8.95
N PHE A 53 -5.06 10.75 -7.70
CA PHE A 53 -4.34 9.96 -6.70
C PHE A 53 -5.13 8.73 -6.30
N GLU A 54 -4.43 7.64 -6.03
CA GLU A 54 -5.00 6.37 -5.62
C GLU A 54 -4.84 6.11 -4.12
N SER A 55 -4.13 6.99 -3.41
CA SER A 55 -3.85 6.83 -1.99
C SER A 55 -3.78 8.17 -1.25
N VAL A 56 -4.31 8.21 -0.03
CA VAL A 56 -4.28 9.38 0.88
C VAL A 56 -3.97 8.93 2.31
N GLU A 57 -3.51 9.86 3.15
CA GLU A 57 -3.28 9.65 4.58
C GLU A 57 -4.08 10.63 5.46
N ALA A 58 -4.56 10.13 6.60
CA ALA A 58 -5.21 10.92 7.64
C ALA A 58 -4.59 10.68 9.03
N ASP A 59 -4.14 11.76 9.67
CA ASP A 59 -3.64 11.76 11.04
C ASP A 59 -4.80 11.85 12.03
N ILE A 60 -5.01 10.82 12.86
CA ILE A 60 -6.21 10.70 13.69
C ILE A 60 -5.95 10.77 15.19
N TRP A 61 -6.91 11.38 15.90
CA TRP A 61 -6.97 11.52 17.34
C TRP A 61 -8.39 11.23 17.83
N LEU A 62 -8.55 10.90 19.12
CA LEU A 62 -9.86 10.83 19.77
C LEU A 62 -10.36 12.24 20.01
N ASP A 63 -11.56 12.54 19.54
CA ASP A 63 -12.28 13.78 19.80
C ASP A 63 -13.60 13.45 20.52
N GLY A 64 -13.55 13.43 21.86
CA GLY A 64 -14.69 13.01 22.67
C GLY A 64 -15.11 11.56 22.38
N ALA A 65 -16.20 11.39 21.64
CA ALA A 65 -16.73 10.09 21.23
C ALA A 65 -16.54 9.80 19.72
N ASP A 66 -15.88 10.70 18.99
CA ASP A 66 -15.60 10.59 17.55
C ASP A 66 -14.07 10.65 17.29
N ILE A 67 -13.68 10.69 16.02
CA ILE A 67 -12.30 10.72 15.54
C ILE A 67 -12.05 12.05 14.83
N GLY A 68 -11.24 12.90 15.44
CA GLY A 68 -10.76 14.15 14.85
C GLY A 68 -9.51 13.92 13.99
N VAL A 69 -9.39 14.69 12.91
CA VAL A 69 -8.25 14.66 11.99
C VAL A 69 -7.41 15.92 12.15
N SER A 70 -6.10 15.76 12.34
CA SER A 70 -5.11 16.84 12.48
C SER A 70 -3.71 16.28 12.69
N HIS A 71 -2.67 17.03 12.33
CA HIS A 71 -1.29 16.62 12.62
C HIS A 71 -0.95 16.61 14.12
N GLY A 72 -1.33 17.67 14.84
CA GLY A 72 -0.90 17.94 16.22
C GLY A 72 -1.95 17.76 17.31
N GLY A 73 -3.08 17.11 17.00
CA GLY A 73 -4.27 17.10 17.86
C GLY A 73 -5.11 18.37 17.67
N ALA A 74 -5.99 18.65 18.62
CA ALA A 74 -6.92 19.79 18.52
C ALA A 74 -6.20 21.13 18.28
N PRO A 75 -6.77 22.04 17.45
CA PRO A 75 -8.06 21.93 16.77
C PRO A 75 -8.03 20.98 15.56
N TYR A 76 -9.14 20.25 15.37
CA TYR A 76 -9.31 19.33 14.25
C TYR A 76 -9.83 20.05 13.00
N VAL A 77 -9.37 19.64 11.82
CA VAL A 77 -9.89 20.15 10.54
C VAL A 77 -11.26 19.56 10.20
N GLY A 78 -11.58 18.40 10.76
CA GLY A 78 -12.86 17.69 10.60
C GLY A 78 -12.79 16.31 11.25
N SER A 79 -13.85 15.52 11.11
CA SER A 79 -13.85 14.12 11.55
C SER A 79 -13.40 13.19 10.44
N LEU A 80 -12.86 12.02 10.80
CA LEU A 80 -12.48 10.97 9.84
C LEU A 80 -13.64 10.61 8.89
N SER A 81 -14.86 10.53 9.44
CA SER A 81 -16.07 10.26 8.65
C SER A 81 -16.33 11.35 7.62
N SER A 82 -16.40 12.60 8.08
CA SER A 82 -16.78 13.74 7.22
C SER A 82 -15.76 14.04 6.11
N LEU A 83 -14.47 13.82 6.38
CA LEU A 83 -13.40 14.12 5.44
C LEU A 83 -13.10 12.96 4.48
N TYR A 84 -13.28 11.72 4.94
CA TYR A 84 -12.84 10.54 4.19
C TYR A 84 -13.94 9.50 3.96
N LEU A 85 -14.53 8.94 5.02
CA LEU A 85 -15.40 7.77 4.87
C LEU A 85 -16.70 8.09 4.12
N ASP A 86 -17.39 9.16 4.50
CA ASP A 86 -18.64 9.58 3.87
C ASP A 86 -18.45 10.00 2.40
N PRO A 87 -17.48 10.87 2.05
CA PRO A 87 -17.25 11.23 0.65
C PRO A 87 -16.71 10.06 -0.20
N LEU A 88 -15.93 9.13 0.36
CA LEU A 88 -15.53 7.91 -0.35
C LEU A 88 -16.75 7.03 -0.64
N ALA A 89 -17.62 6.79 0.36
CA ALA A 89 -18.83 5.99 0.18
C ALA A 89 -19.74 6.56 -0.91
N GLN A 90 -19.98 7.88 -0.89
CA GLN A 90 -20.77 8.56 -1.92
C GLN A 90 -20.12 8.39 -3.30
N ARG A 91 -18.82 8.65 -3.41
CA ARG A 91 -18.10 8.53 -4.68
C ARG A 91 -18.13 7.11 -5.24
N ILE A 92 -17.98 6.08 -4.39
CA ILE A 92 -18.06 4.67 -4.78
C ILE A 92 -19.44 4.33 -5.34
N ALA A 93 -20.51 4.83 -4.69
CA ALA A 93 -21.88 4.64 -5.17
C ALA A 93 -22.10 5.30 -6.54
N ASP A 94 -21.51 6.48 -6.76
CA ASP A 94 -21.61 7.22 -8.02
C ASP A 94 -20.74 6.63 -9.15
N ASN A 95 -19.66 5.91 -8.80
CA ASN A 95 -18.64 5.41 -9.74
C ASN A 95 -18.61 3.88 -9.85
N ASN A 96 -19.77 3.25 -10.04
CA ASN A 96 -19.90 1.81 -10.30
C ASN A 96 -19.13 0.89 -9.31
N GLY A 97 -19.08 1.27 -8.02
CA GLY A 97 -18.48 0.45 -6.98
C GLY A 97 -16.96 0.59 -6.83
N SER A 98 -16.33 1.61 -7.40
CA SER A 98 -14.90 1.92 -7.17
C SER A 98 -14.68 3.43 -7.08
N VAL A 99 -13.61 3.88 -6.41
CA VAL A 99 -13.38 5.32 -6.20
C VAL A 99 -13.17 6.07 -7.51
N HIS A 100 -12.45 5.47 -8.47
CA HIS A 100 -12.17 6.10 -9.77
C HIS A 100 -13.06 5.61 -10.92
N GLY A 101 -14.00 4.70 -10.66
CA GLY A 101 -14.85 4.11 -11.70
C GLY A 101 -14.15 3.09 -12.60
N ASP A 102 -12.91 2.70 -12.26
CA ASP A 102 -12.07 1.79 -13.04
C ASP A 102 -12.00 0.37 -12.44
N GLY A 103 -12.73 0.12 -11.35
CA GLY A 103 -12.75 -1.16 -10.64
C GLY A 103 -11.50 -1.44 -9.81
N LYS A 104 -10.56 -0.50 -9.69
CA LYS A 104 -9.34 -0.66 -8.89
C LYS A 104 -9.55 -0.18 -7.45
N PRO A 105 -8.79 -0.73 -6.48
CA PRO A 105 -8.85 -0.27 -5.11
C PRO A 105 -8.19 1.10 -4.96
N PHE A 106 -8.75 1.90 -4.06
CA PHE A 106 -8.12 3.10 -3.51
C PHE A 106 -7.60 2.78 -2.10
N PHE A 107 -6.63 3.55 -1.60
CA PHE A 107 -5.95 3.26 -0.34
C PHE A 107 -6.09 4.42 0.65
N LEU A 108 -6.59 4.12 1.85
CA LEU A 108 -6.65 5.07 2.95
C LEU A 108 -5.67 4.64 4.04
N TRP A 109 -4.65 5.46 4.26
CA TRP A 109 -3.72 5.28 5.36
C TRP A 109 -4.24 6.05 6.58
N VAL A 110 -4.46 5.36 7.69
CA VAL A 110 -4.96 5.94 8.94
C VAL A 110 -3.84 5.95 9.95
N ASP A 111 -3.25 7.11 10.21
CA ASP A 111 -2.14 7.30 11.14
C ASP A 111 -2.66 7.51 12.56
N LEU A 112 -2.49 6.51 13.42
CA LEU A 112 -2.83 6.59 14.83
C LEU A 112 -1.77 7.42 15.56
N LYS A 113 -2.08 8.69 15.84
CA LYS A 113 -1.19 9.56 16.62
C LYS A 113 -1.25 9.34 18.13
N GLN A 114 -2.17 8.51 18.58
CA GLN A 114 -2.28 8.07 19.97
C GLN A 114 -2.82 6.64 20.07
N GLY A 115 -2.52 5.98 21.19
CA GLY A 115 -2.84 4.56 21.40
C GLY A 115 -3.98 4.26 22.37
N SER A 116 -4.88 5.19 22.66
CA SER A 116 -5.97 4.95 23.63
C SER A 116 -6.92 3.83 23.16
N ALA A 117 -7.41 3.02 24.10
CA ALA A 117 -8.32 1.93 23.79
C ALA A 117 -9.66 2.45 23.23
N GLU A 118 -10.08 3.64 23.69
CA GLU A 118 -11.25 4.36 23.21
C GLU A 118 -11.12 4.70 21.73
N LEU A 119 -10.00 5.29 21.29
CA LEU A 119 -9.77 5.56 19.87
C LEU A 119 -9.82 4.27 19.04
N GLN A 120 -9.15 3.22 19.52
CA GLN A 120 -9.16 1.93 18.84
C GLN A 120 -10.58 1.35 18.72
N ASN A 121 -11.42 1.52 19.74
CA ASN A 121 -12.80 1.03 19.73
C ASN A 121 -13.67 1.83 18.75
N VAL A 122 -13.59 3.15 18.77
CA VAL A 122 -14.35 4.01 17.85
C VAL A 122 -13.90 3.76 16.41
N LEU A 123 -12.59 3.66 16.15
CA LEU A 123 -12.06 3.40 14.81
C LEU A 123 -12.51 2.05 14.27
N ALA A 124 -12.37 0.98 15.06
CA ALA A 124 -12.83 -0.34 14.64
C ALA A 124 -14.34 -0.35 14.35
N ALA A 125 -15.15 0.35 15.15
CA ALA A 125 -16.59 0.45 14.93
C ALA A 125 -16.92 1.18 13.62
N GLN A 126 -16.34 2.38 13.39
CA GLN A 126 -16.54 3.15 12.16
C GLN A 126 -16.12 2.36 10.91
N LEU A 127 -14.93 1.76 10.91
CA LEU A 127 -14.45 0.98 9.77
C LEU A 127 -15.29 -0.28 9.56
N SER A 128 -15.73 -0.96 10.63
CA SER A 128 -16.57 -2.17 10.50
C SER A 128 -17.92 -1.91 9.84
N ALA A 129 -18.47 -0.70 9.98
CA ALA A 129 -19.72 -0.28 9.35
C ALA A 129 -19.57 0.01 7.84
N CYS A 130 -18.35 0.10 7.31
CA CYS A 130 -18.08 0.39 5.91
C CYS A 130 -17.95 -0.91 5.09
N GLU A 131 -19.06 -1.42 4.55
CA GLU A 131 -19.06 -2.71 3.81
C GLU A 131 -18.23 -2.70 2.51
N TRP A 132 -17.97 -1.51 1.96
CA TRP A 132 -17.15 -1.29 0.77
C TRP A 132 -15.63 -1.38 1.02
N LEU A 133 -15.20 -1.52 2.28
CA LEU A 133 -13.80 -1.73 2.62
C LEU A 133 -13.34 -3.16 2.37
N THR A 134 -12.08 -3.34 1.98
CA THR A 134 -11.44 -4.67 1.90
C THR A 134 -11.53 -5.39 3.24
N GLU A 135 -11.90 -6.68 3.22
CA GLU A 135 -11.92 -7.54 4.40
C GLU A 135 -10.65 -8.40 4.45
N PHE A 136 -10.09 -8.55 5.65
CA PHE A 136 -8.93 -9.36 5.94
C PHE A 136 -9.25 -10.43 7.00
N ASP A 137 -8.93 -11.68 6.67
CA ASP A 137 -9.04 -12.82 7.57
C ASP A 137 -7.69 -13.23 8.18
N ASP A 138 -7.69 -14.01 9.26
CA ASP A 138 -6.49 -14.52 9.91
C ASP A 138 -5.73 -15.55 9.06
N ASP A 139 -6.45 -16.30 8.23
CA ASP A 139 -5.87 -17.30 7.31
C ASP A 139 -5.22 -16.68 6.06
N GLY A 140 -5.10 -15.34 6.02
CA GLY A 140 -4.55 -14.60 4.89
C GLY A 140 -5.53 -14.41 3.72
N VAL A 141 -6.77 -14.86 3.86
CA VAL A 141 -7.85 -14.60 2.90
C VAL A 141 -8.14 -13.10 2.89
N VAL A 142 -8.10 -12.50 1.70
CA VAL A 142 -8.44 -11.10 1.46
C VAL A 142 -9.63 -11.06 0.51
N LYS A 143 -10.71 -10.42 0.94
CA LYS A 143 -11.86 -10.12 0.07
C LYS A 143 -11.75 -8.65 -0.35
N PRO A 144 -11.39 -8.38 -1.62
CA PRO A 144 -11.19 -7.02 -2.09
C PRO A 144 -12.43 -6.15 -1.92
N GLY A 145 -12.24 -4.93 -1.46
CA GLY A 145 -13.22 -3.86 -1.46
C GLY A 145 -12.79 -2.70 -2.37
N ALA A 146 -13.64 -1.69 -2.47
CA ALA A 146 -13.36 -0.47 -3.22
C ALA A 146 -12.22 0.35 -2.60
N VAL A 147 -12.03 0.23 -1.28
CA VAL A 147 -10.96 0.90 -0.54
C VAL A 147 -10.27 -0.09 0.41
N THR A 148 -8.95 -0.02 0.45
CA THR A 148 -8.12 -0.76 1.40
C THR A 148 -7.57 0.18 2.46
N VAL A 149 -7.81 -0.15 3.74
CA VAL A 149 -7.30 0.64 4.86
C VAL A 149 -6.01 0.02 5.41
N PHE A 150 -4.95 0.83 5.45
CA PHE A 150 -3.73 0.53 6.19
C PHE A 150 -3.64 1.39 7.44
N LEU A 151 -3.50 0.77 8.60
CA LEU A 151 -3.18 1.47 9.83
C LEU A 151 -1.67 1.79 9.85
N THR A 152 -1.31 3.05 10.10
CA THR A 152 0.06 3.53 10.33
C THR A 152 0.18 4.33 11.64
N GLY A 153 1.35 4.85 12.00
CA GLY A 153 1.56 5.56 13.28
C GLY A 153 1.93 4.65 14.46
N ASP A 154 1.24 4.81 15.61
CA ASP A 154 1.52 4.11 16.86
C ASP A 154 1.53 2.57 16.71
N ASP A 155 2.71 1.96 16.88
CA ASP A 155 2.93 0.54 16.64
C ASP A 155 2.14 -0.36 17.60
N ALA A 156 2.00 0.03 18.87
CA ALA A 156 1.28 -0.75 19.86
C ALA A 156 -0.23 -0.74 19.56
N ALA A 157 -0.78 0.42 19.21
CA ALA A 157 -2.19 0.58 18.86
C ALA A 157 -2.57 -0.20 17.61
N LYS A 158 -1.75 -0.13 16.55
CA LYS A 158 -1.93 -0.91 15.33
C LYS A 158 -1.93 -2.41 15.62
N LYS A 159 -0.95 -2.90 16.38
CA LYS A 159 -0.86 -4.31 16.77
C LYS A 159 -2.04 -4.75 17.62
N ALA A 160 -2.54 -3.89 18.52
CA ALA A 160 -3.73 -4.16 19.32
C ALA A 160 -5.02 -4.21 18.47
N LEU A 161 -5.13 -3.39 17.43
CA LEU A 161 -6.26 -3.41 16.51
C LEU A 161 -6.29 -4.67 15.64
N VAL A 162 -5.17 -5.03 15.02
CA VAL A 162 -5.11 -6.20 14.13
C VAL A 162 -5.09 -7.54 14.88
N SER A 163 -4.91 -7.55 16.20
CA SER A 163 -5.05 -8.75 17.03
C SER A 163 -6.50 -9.10 17.37
N ARG A 164 -7.45 -8.19 17.11
CA ARG A 164 -8.89 -8.44 17.22
C ARG A 164 -9.33 -9.52 16.22
N ALA A 165 -10.43 -10.20 16.53
CA ALA A 165 -10.95 -11.29 15.70
C ALA A 165 -11.24 -10.83 14.26
N ALA A 166 -10.94 -11.71 13.30
CA ALA A 166 -11.35 -11.57 11.91
C ALA A 166 -12.87 -11.78 11.72
N PRO A 167 -13.47 -11.29 10.61
CA PRO A 167 -12.84 -10.47 9.57
C PRO A 167 -12.66 -9.01 10.03
N ARG A 168 -11.59 -8.36 9.58
CA ARG A 168 -11.28 -6.94 9.84
C ARG A 168 -11.37 -6.12 8.56
N ARG A 169 -11.68 -4.83 8.67
CA ARG A 169 -11.72 -3.88 7.54
C ARG A 169 -10.42 -3.11 7.33
N PHE A 170 -9.33 -3.60 7.91
CA PHE A 170 -8.02 -2.95 7.91
C PHE A 170 -6.91 -3.99 8.11
N ALA A 171 -5.74 -3.67 7.59
CA ALA A 171 -4.47 -4.29 7.93
C ALA A 171 -3.51 -3.20 8.45
N ARG A 172 -2.39 -3.58 9.05
CA ARG A 172 -1.36 -2.63 9.47
C ARG A 172 -0.14 -2.64 8.55
N ASP A 173 0.63 -1.57 8.66
CA ASP A 173 2.01 -1.53 8.22
C ASP A 173 3.02 -1.97 9.32
N SER A 174 4.30 -1.78 9.03
CA SER A 174 5.42 -1.75 10.00
C SER A 174 6.43 -0.67 9.58
N ASN A 175 6.95 0.07 10.55
CA ASN A 175 8.04 1.04 10.33
C ASN A 175 9.43 0.40 10.46
N ASP A 176 9.49 -0.84 10.96
CA ASP A 176 10.72 -1.60 11.19
C ASP A 176 10.82 -2.70 10.11
N TYR A 177 11.69 -2.48 9.13
CA TYR A 177 11.98 -3.44 8.06
C TYR A 177 13.17 -4.32 8.42
N LYS A 178 13.00 -5.64 8.33
CA LYS A 178 14.09 -6.60 8.50
C LYS A 178 14.08 -7.61 7.37
N THR A 179 15.28 -7.95 6.87
CA THR A 179 15.46 -8.98 5.85
C THR A 179 15.08 -10.38 6.34
N THR A 180 14.89 -10.56 7.64
CA THR A 180 14.47 -11.81 8.28
C THR A 180 12.96 -11.90 8.53
N ASP A 181 12.18 -10.88 8.14
CA ASP A 181 10.73 -10.91 8.31
C ASP A 181 10.12 -12.01 7.44
N GLY A 182 9.10 -12.70 7.96
CA GLY A 182 8.37 -13.75 7.24
C GLY A 182 7.40 -13.18 6.20
N ALA A 183 6.64 -14.06 5.55
CA ALA A 183 5.61 -13.69 4.58
C ALA A 183 4.48 -12.84 5.20
N ALA A 184 3.78 -12.05 4.36
CA ALA A 184 2.60 -11.30 4.73
C ALA A 184 1.44 -12.23 5.14
N ASP A 185 0.61 -11.75 6.07
CA ASP A 185 -0.64 -12.38 6.50
C ASP A 185 -1.77 -11.35 6.43
N GLY A 186 -3.00 -11.71 6.82
CA GLY A 186 -4.13 -10.78 6.81
C GLY A 186 -4.06 -9.66 7.86
N ARG A 187 -3.02 -9.60 8.69
CA ARG A 187 -2.83 -8.56 9.70
C ARG A 187 -1.79 -7.54 9.25
N TRP A 188 -0.70 -7.99 8.63
CA TRP A 188 0.44 -7.16 8.26
C TRP A 188 0.76 -7.26 6.78
N ARG A 189 0.40 -6.21 6.04
CA ARG A 189 0.41 -6.18 4.57
C ARG A 189 1.33 -5.13 3.97
N ALA A 190 1.84 -4.19 4.77
CA ALA A 190 2.64 -3.08 4.29
C ALA A 190 3.88 -2.79 5.14
N TYR A 191 4.85 -2.11 4.56
CA TYR A 191 5.87 -1.34 5.27
C TYR A 191 5.62 0.16 5.06
N ALA A 192 5.88 0.97 6.09
CA ALA A 192 6.01 2.42 5.98
C ALA A 192 7.30 2.84 6.66
N VAL A 193 8.38 2.94 5.89
CA VAL A 193 9.73 3.16 6.44
C VAL A 193 10.19 4.60 6.25
N ASN A 194 11.02 5.09 7.17
CA ASN A 194 11.59 6.43 7.07
C ASN A 194 12.66 6.44 5.97
N TYR A 195 12.56 7.35 5.02
CA TYR A 195 13.53 7.52 3.93
C TYR A 195 14.96 7.61 4.43
N TRP A 196 15.22 8.43 5.45
CA TRP A 196 16.56 8.73 5.96
C TRP A 196 17.19 7.58 6.75
N ALA A 197 16.43 6.54 7.11
CA ALA A 197 16.98 5.33 7.70
C ALA A 197 17.74 4.47 6.68
N PHE A 198 17.43 4.64 5.38
CA PHE A 198 18.01 3.85 4.30
C PHE A 198 18.78 4.73 3.31
N MET A 199 18.27 5.92 3.03
CA MET A 199 18.73 6.74 1.92
C MET A 199 19.39 8.03 2.42
N GLN A 200 20.29 8.60 1.61
CA GLN A 200 20.95 9.89 1.90
C GLN A 200 20.89 10.88 0.74
N TRP A 201 20.31 10.47 -0.39
CA TRP A 201 20.17 11.32 -1.56
C TRP A 201 19.01 12.30 -1.37
N ASP A 202 19.19 13.56 -1.74
CA ASP A 202 18.21 14.63 -1.54
C ASP A 202 17.18 14.74 -2.68
N GLY A 203 17.17 13.78 -3.62
CA GLY A 203 16.28 13.79 -4.77
C GLY A 203 16.76 14.66 -5.94
N ASN A 204 17.88 15.39 -5.81
CA ASN A 204 18.39 16.27 -6.85
C ASN A 204 19.59 15.68 -7.61
N GLY A 205 19.67 15.99 -8.89
CA GLY A 205 20.75 15.50 -9.75
C GLY A 205 20.69 13.99 -9.98
N LYS A 206 21.85 13.37 -10.22
CA LYS A 206 21.92 11.93 -10.50
C LYS A 206 21.91 11.13 -9.20
N LEU A 207 20.92 10.26 -9.05
CA LEU A 207 20.88 9.25 -7.98
C LEU A 207 22.17 8.40 -8.01
N PRO A 208 22.95 8.36 -6.91
CA PRO A 208 24.14 7.51 -6.85
C PRO A 208 23.79 6.03 -7.00
N ILE A 209 24.58 5.28 -7.78
CA ILE A 209 24.30 3.85 -8.08
C ILE A 209 24.23 2.95 -6.83
N THR A 210 24.93 3.33 -5.75
CA THR A 210 24.85 2.64 -4.47
C THR A 210 23.50 2.86 -3.79
N GLN A 211 23.01 4.09 -3.79
CA GLN A 211 21.69 4.47 -3.28
C GLN A 211 20.57 3.85 -4.13
N GLN A 212 20.72 3.84 -5.46
CA GLN A 212 19.77 3.17 -6.36
C GLN A 212 19.59 1.69 -6.00
N ARG A 213 20.69 0.94 -5.90
CA ARG A 213 20.63 -0.49 -5.51
C ARG A 213 20.05 -0.68 -4.12
N GLN A 214 20.30 0.24 -3.20
CA GLN A 214 19.74 0.18 -1.86
C GLN A 214 18.22 0.34 -1.86
N LEU A 215 17.70 1.29 -2.64
CA LEU A 215 16.25 1.47 -2.84
C LEU A 215 15.62 0.22 -3.48
N GLU A 216 16.21 -0.28 -4.57
CA GLU A 216 15.74 -1.49 -5.26
C GLU A 216 15.73 -2.71 -4.31
N ASN A 217 16.78 -2.91 -3.52
CA ASN A 217 16.85 -4.02 -2.55
C ASN A 217 15.78 -3.92 -1.45
N LEU A 218 15.50 -2.70 -0.97
CA LEU A 218 14.47 -2.47 0.03
C LEU A 218 13.08 -2.80 -0.52
N VAL A 219 12.77 -2.33 -1.74
CA VAL A 219 11.50 -2.61 -2.42
C VAL A 219 11.35 -4.11 -2.70
N ASN A 220 12.36 -4.72 -3.34
CA ASN A 220 12.35 -6.14 -3.65
C ASN A 220 12.21 -7.00 -2.40
N GLY A 221 12.85 -6.60 -1.30
CA GLY A 221 12.73 -7.30 -0.02
C GLY A 221 11.33 -7.23 0.59
N ALA A 222 10.61 -6.11 0.43
CA ALA A 222 9.21 -6.01 0.83
C ALA A 222 8.32 -6.90 -0.05
N HIS A 223 8.50 -6.82 -1.37
CA HIS A 223 7.72 -7.58 -2.35
C HIS A 223 7.94 -9.09 -2.24
N ALA A 224 9.16 -9.54 -1.95
CA ALA A 224 9.48 -10.96 -1.74
C ALA A 224 8.68 -11.57 -0.58
N ASN A 225 8.28 -10.75 0.40
CA ASN A 225 7.42 -11.15 1.50
C ASN A 225 5.92 -10.91 1.23
N GLY A 226 5.54 -10.54 0.01
CA GLY A 226 4.15 -10.24 -0.36
C GLY A 226 3.61 -8.98 0.31
N ARG A 227 4.48 -8.03 0.70
CA ARG A 227 4.12 -6.75 1.30
C ARG A 227 4.35 -5.62 0.31
N VAL A 228 3.46 -4.63 0.34
CA VAL A 228 3.65 -3.35 -0.34
C VAL A 228 4.53 -2.42 0.51
N ILE A 229 5.16 -1.42 -0.09
CA ILE A 229 6.02 -0.46 0.61
C ILE A 229 5.68 1.00 0.33
N ARG A 230 5.63 1.77 1.41
CA ARG A 230 5.59 3.23 1.47
C ARG A 230 6.88 3.72 2.10
N ILE A 231 7.44 4.83 1.60
CA ILE A 231 8.66 5.44 2.15
C ILE A 231 8.37 6.90 2.49
N PHE A 232 8.27 7.23 3.78
CA PHE A 232 7.90 8.57 4.25
C PHE A 232 9.12 9.44 4.59
N SER A 233 8.91 10.75 4.74
CA SER A 233 9.98 11.75 4.86
C SER A 233 10.95 11.79 3.67
N ASN A 234 10.52 11.31 2.50
CA ASN A 234 11.31 11.41 1.27
C ASN A 234 11.45 12.86 0.79
N PRO A 235 12.46 13.14 -0.06
CA PRO A 235 12.52 14.41 -0.76
C PRO A 235 11.31 14.57 -1.68
N ASP A 236 10.67 15.74 -1.60
CA ASP A 236 9.49 16.05 -2.40
C ASP A 236 9.90 16.74 -3.71
N THR A 237 10.54 15.96 -4.59
CA THR A 237 11.17 16.46 -5.82
C THR A 237 10.89 15.53 -7.01
N PRO A 238 10.83 16.06 -8.24
CA PRO A 238 10.68 15.23 -9.45
C PRO A 238 11.77 14.18 -9.62
N GLY A 239 12.99 14.45 -9.17
CA GLY A 239 14.08 13.47 -9.25
C GLY A 239 13.80 12.26 -8.34
N TYR A 240 13.42 12.49 -7.09
CA TYR A 240 13.04 11.39 -6.19
C TYR A 240 11.83 10.63 -6.70
N TRP A 241 10.75 11.32 -7.10
CA TRP A 241 9.53 10.62 -7.53
C TRP A 241 9.76 9.72 -8.75
N ARG A 242 10.57 10.17 -9.72
CA ARG A 242 10.96 9.31 -10.87
C ARG A 242 11.78 8.10 -10.41
N ALA A 243 12.71 8.29 -9.48
CA ALA A 243 13.51 7.19 -8.94
C ALA A 243 12.65 6.18 -8.16
N ALA A 244 11.73 6.65 -7.32
CA ALA A 244 10.82 5.80 -6.55
C ALA A 244 9.86 5.01 -7.47
N LYS A 245 9.29 5.68 -8.49
CA LYS A 245 8.46 5.05 -9.53
C LYS A 245 9.26 3.99 -10.29
N ALA A 246 10.50 4.30 -10.70
CA ALA A 246 11.36 3.36 -11.42
C ALA A 246 11.78 2.15 -10.58
N ALA A 247 12.01 2.36 -9.27
CA ALA A 247 12.36 1.29 -8.34
C ALA A 247 11.15 0.44 -7.89
N GLY A 248 9.92 0.85 -8.23
CA GLY A 248 8.70 0.11 -7.88
C GLY A 248 8.20 0.32 -6.45
N VAL A 249 8.51 1.46 -5.82
CA VAL A 249 7.90 1.83 -4.53
C VAL A 249 6.38 1.93 -4.71
N ASP A 250 5.59 1.14 -3.96
CA ASP A 250 4.15 1.05 -4.19
C ASP A 250 3.43 2.37 -3.91
N PHE A 251 3.84 3.11 -2.87
CA PHE A 251 3.24 4.39 -2.50
C PHE A 251 4.29 5.51 -2.52
N VAL A 252 4.27 6.31 -3.59
CA VAL A 252 5.16 7.46 -3.73
C VAL A 252 4.50 8.67 -3.05
N ASN A 253 5.02 9.00 -1.87
CA ASN A 253 4.53 10.08 -1.02
C ASN A 253 4.88 11.46 -1.57
N THR A 254 3.95 12.40 -1.42
CA THR A 254 4.16 13.82 -1.69
C THR A 254 3.20 14.69 -0.87
N ASP A 255 3.64 15.91 -0.55
CA ASP A 255 2.77 17.01 -0.12
C ASP A 255 2.44 17.95 -1.32
N GLN A 256 3.03 17.69 -2.50
CA GLN A 256 2.95 18.50 -3.72
C GLN A 256 2.13 17.79 -4.82
N LEU A 257 0.83 17.66 -4.58
CA LEU A 257 -0.08 16.84 -5.42
C LEU A 257 0.05 17.08 -6.92
N GLU A 258 -0.01 18.34 -7.35
CA GLU A 258 0.03 18.71 -8.76
C GLU A 258 1.38 18.36 -9.41
N GLN A 259 2.48 18.60 -8.70
CA GLN A 259 3.83 18.36 -9.23
C GLN A 259 4.11 16.86 -9.37
N LEU A 260 3.67 16.03 -8.41
CA LEU A 260 3.78 14.58 -8.52
C LEU A 260 2.93 14.07 -9.69
N ALA A 261 1.69 14.55 -9.83
CA ALA A 261 0.80 14.16 -10.91
C ALA A 261 1.40 14.48 -12.29
N GLN A 262 1.99 15.67 -12.46
CA GLN A 262 2.71 16.05 -13.67
C GLN A 262 3.91 15.14 -13.93
N THR A 263 4.73 14.88 -12.90
CA THR A 263 5.91 14.00 -13.02
C THR A 263 5.54 12.56 -13.39
N PHE A 264 4.37 12.08 -12.95
CA PHE A 264 3.89 10.73 -13.27
C PHE A 264 3.34 10.60 -14.68
N ALA A 265 2.93 11.70 -15.31
CA ALA A 265 2.41 11.75 -16.67
C ALA A 265 3.52 11.83 -17.75
N GLU A 266 4.76 12.13 -17.35
CA GLU A 266 5.97 12.03 -18.17
C GLU A 266 6.45 10.58 -18.35
#